data_AF-X1IHN7-F1
#
_entry.id   AF-X1IHN7-F1
#
_cell.length_a   1.000
_cell.length_b   1.000
_cell.length_c   1.000
_cell.angle_alpha   90.00
_cell.angle_beta   90.00
_cell.angle_gamma   90.00
#
_symmetry.space_group_name_H-M   'P 1'
#
loop_
_entity.id
_entity.type
_entity.pdbx_description
1 polymer ?
#
loop_
_entity_poly.entity_id
_entity_poly.type
_entity_poly.pdbx_seq_one_letter_code
_entity_poly.pdbx_strand_id
1 'polypeptide(L)' 'MDYILGVDGGGSKTTVQIADTSGKVISQAVSGSSSYKSVGINRAIGNLNTAVFDAVKKLKEISLSSLFKR' A
#
# COMPACT_ATOMS: atom_id res chain seq x y z
N MET A 1 15.18 -7.93 -7.56
CA MET A 1 14.93 -7.45 -6.18
C MET A 1 13.56 -7.94 -5.82
N ASP A 2 13.48 -8.70 -4.75
CA ASP A 2 12.21 -9.23 -4.29
C ASP A 2 11.62 -8.27 -3.27
N TYR A 3 10.31 -8.04 -3.39
CA TYR A 3 9.56 -7.18 -2.50
C TYR A 3 8.43 -7.98 -1.87
N ILE A 4 8.14 -7.69 -0.61
CA ILE A 4 6.99 -8.22 0.11
C ILE A 4 5.98 -7.09 0.22
N LEU A 5 4.75 -7.33 -0.26
CA LEU A 5 3.62 -6.42 -0.09
C LEU A 5 2.68 -6.99 0.97
N GLY A 6 2.58 -6.30 2.11
CA GLY A 6 1.65 -6.63 3.19
C GLY A 6 0.41 -5.75 3.13
N VAL A 7 -0.76 -6.35 3.36
CA VAL A 7 -2.04 -5.64 3.47
C VAL A 7 -2.64 -5.94 4.84
N ASP A 8 -2.88 -4.90 5.62
CA ASP A 8 -3.61 -4.96 6.88
C ASP A 8 -4.91 -4.16 6.75
N GLY A 9 -6.04 -4.78 7.06
CA GLY A 9 -7.36 -4.24 6.75
C GLY A 9 -8.46 -4.81 7.66
N GLY A 10 -9.69 -4.38 7.43
CA GLY A 10 -10.85 -4.72 8.24
C GLY A 10 -11.52 -3.48 8.80
N GLY A 11 -11.10 -3.02 9.98
CA GLY A 11 -11.80 -2.00 10.79
C GLY A 11 -12.10 -0.67 10.09
N SER A 12 -11.38 0.40 10.43
CA SER A 12 -11.66 1.75 9.92
C SER A 12 -10.76 2.15 8.74
N LYS A 13 -9.61 1.50 8.59
CA LYS A 13 -8.57 1.82 7.62
C LYS A 13 -8.00 0.54 7.03
N THR A 14 -7.35 0.68 5.87
CA THR A 14 -6.53 -0.36 5.26
C THR A 14 -5.15 0.22 5.06
N THR A 15 -4.12 -0.49 5.53
CA THR A 15 -2.72 -0.10 5.41
C THR A 15 -2.01 -1.10 4.50
N VAL A 16 -1.26 -0.59 3.52
CA VAL A 16 -0.41 -1.39 2.65
C VAL A 16 1.02 -0.93 2.84
N GLN A 17 1.93 -1.88 3.04
CA GLN A 17 3.38 -1.65 3.11
C GLN A 17 4.09 -2.51 2.07
N ILE A 18 5.11 -1.94 1.45
CA ILE A 18 6.06 -2.67 0.62
C ILE A 18 7.42 -2.62 1.30
N ALA A 19 8.00 -3.79 1.54
CA ALA A 19 9.31 -3.96 2.16
C ALA A 19 10.24 -4.78 1.27
N ASP A 20 11.54 -4.63 1.45
CA ASP A 20 12.52 -5.59 0.91
C ASP A 20 12.59 -6.85 1.78
N THR A 21 13.35 -7.84 1.32
CA THR A 21 13.56 -9.11 2.01
C THR A 21 14.34 -9.00 3.33
N SER A 22 14.93 -7.84 3.65
CA SER A 22 15.54 -7.57 4.95
C SER A 22 14.53 -7.09 6.00
N GLY A 23 13.28 -6.87 5.59
CA GLY A 23 12.22 -6.32 6.43
C GLY A 23 12.19 -4.79 6.47
N LYS A 24 13.02 -4.11 5.65
CA LYS A 24 13.00 -2.64 5.57
C LYS A 24 11.80 -2.20 4.76
N VAL A 25 10.94 -1.38 5.38
CA VAL A 25 9.80 -0.74 4.69
C VAL A 25 10.31 0.33 3.74
N ILE A 26 9.87 0.26 2.49
CA ILE A 26 10.26 1.15 1.39
C ILE A 26 9.12 2.11 1.05
N SER A 27 7.88 1.61 1.02
CA SER A 27 6.71 2.45 0.79
C SER A 27 5.53 2.02 1.65
N GLN A 28 4.64 2.99 1.92
CA GLN A 28 3.40 2.76 2.67
C GLN A 28 2.27 3.64 2.11
N ALA A 29 1.07 3.09 2.10
CA ALA A 29 -0.16 3.82 1.84
C ALA A 29 -1.27 3.38 2.80
N VAL A 30 -2.22 4.28 3.03
CA VAL A 30 -3.37 4.07 3.89
C VAL A 30 -4.62 4.56 3.16
N SER A 31 -5.67 3.74 3.14
CA SER A 31 -6.99 4.10 2.62
C SER A 31 -8.07 3.93 3.69
N GLY A 32 -9.33 4.07 3.28
CA GLY A 32 -10.49 3.75 4.12
C GLY A 32 -10.63 2.26 4.45
N SER A 33 -11.69 1.94 5.19
CA SER A 33 -12.05 0.60 5.65
C SER A 33 -12.20 -0.42 4.51
N SER A 34 -11.68 -1.63 4.73
CA SER A 34 -11.89 -2.80 3.86
C SER A 34 -12.93 -3.78 4.43
N SER A 35 -13.61 -3.44 5.53
CA SER A 35 -14.73 -4.23 6.05
C SER A 35 -15.94 -4.08 5.13
N TYR A 36 -16.18 -5.07 4.28
CA TYR A 36 -17.37 -5.13 3.44
C TYR A 36 -18.68 -5.07 4.26
N LYS A 37 -18.66 -5.56 5.50
CA LYS A 37 -19.79 -5.48 6.44
C LYS A 37 -20.10 -4.04 6.86
N SER A 38 -19.07 -3.19 6.91
CA SER A 38 -19.20 -1.80 7.38
C SER A 38 -19.42 -0.81 6.23
N VAL A 39 -18.76 -1.01 5.09
CA VAL A 39 -18.77 -0.04 3.97
C VAL A 39 -19.38 -0.56 2.66
N GLY A 40 -19.79 -1.83 2.61
CA GLY A 40 -20.24 -2.51 1.39
C GLY A 40 -19.08 -3.00 0.51
N ILE A 41 -19.35 -4.01 -0.31
CA ILE A 41 -18.33 -4.73 -1.09
C ILE A 41 -17.58 -3.82 -2.08
N ASN A 42 -18.29 -2.97 -2.81
CA ASN A 42 -17.68 -2.08 -3.80
C ASN A 42 -16.71 -1.08 -3.17
N ARG A 43 -17.07 -0.53 -2.00
CA ARG A 43 -16.22 0.45 -1.30
C ARG A 43 -15.03 -0.23 -0.63
N ALA A 44 -15.21 -1.44 -0.09
CA ALA A 44 -14.11 -2.24 0.43
C ALA A 44 -13.07 -2.57 -0.67
N ILE A 45 -13.53 -2.98 -1.85
CA ILE A 45 -12.67 -3.21 -3.03
C ILE A 45 -11.96 -1.92 -3.44
N GLY A 46 -12.70 -0.82 -3.54
CA GLY A 46 -12.15 0.49 -3.90
C GLY A 46 -11.03 0.91 -2.95
N ASN A 47 -11.25 0.78 -1.64
CA ASN A 47 -10.24 1.11 -0.62
C ASN A 47 -9.00 0.21 -0.73
N LEU A 48 -9.17 -1.11 -0.88
CA LEU A 48 -8.05 -2.03 -1.10
C LEU A 48 -7.21 -1.64 -2.32
N ASN A 49 -7.87 -1.39 -3.45
CA ASN A 49 -7.21 -0.97 -4.68
C ASN A 49 -6.45 0.35 -4.50
N THR A 50 -7.09 1.36 -3.90
CA THR A 50 -6.43 2.65 -3.61
C THR A 50 -5.17 2.44 -2.77
N ALA A 51 -5.23 1.70 -1.67
CA ALA A 51 -4.06 1.50 -0.82
C ALA A 51 -2.92 0.76 -1.55
N VAL A 52 -3.23 -0.29 -2.33
CA VAL A 52 -2.21 -1.04 -3.07
C VAL A 52 -1.56 -0.17 -4.15
N PHE A 53 -2.37 0.48 -4.99
CA PHE A 53 -1.84 1.29 -6.09
C PHE A 53 -1.07 2.52 -5.59
N ASP A 54 -1.50 3.16 -4.51
CA ASP A 54 -0.78 4.28 -3.91
C ASP A 54 0.57 3.84 -3.34
N ALA A 55 0.65 2.67 -2.70
CA ALA A 55 1.92 2.14 -2.20
C ALA A 55 2.91 1.83 -3.33
N VAL A 56 2.42 1.26 -4.44
CA VAL A 56 3.23 0.97 -5.64
C VAL A 56 3.67 2.26 -6.34
N LYS A 57 2.77 3.25 -6.45
CA LYS A 57 3.10 4.56 -7.04
C LYS A 57 4.22 5.24 -6.27
N LYS A 58 4.11 5.29 -4.94
CA LYS A 58 5.16 5.85 -4.06
C LYS A 58 6.49 5.12 -4.19
N LEU A 59 6.48 3.78 -4.30
CA LEU A 59 7.69 3.00 -4.54
C LEU A 59 8.41 3.46 -5.82
N LYS A 60 7.64 3.67 -6.91
CA LYS A 60 8.18 4.15 -8.19
C LYS A 60 8.77 5.56 -8.07
N GLU A 61 8.08 6.47 -7.37
CA GLU A 61 8.56 7.83 -7.13
C GLU A 61 9.87 7.84 -6.33
N ILE A 62 9.98 7.02 -5.29
CA ILE A 62 11.20 6.86 -4.49
C ILE A 62 12.34 6.34 -5.38
N SER A 63 12.09 5.30 -6.17
CA SER A 63 13.07 4.74 -7.09
C SER A 63 13.58 5.79 -8.10
N LEU A 64 12.68 6.58 -8.68
CA LEU A 64 13.05 7.67 -9.61
C LEU A 64 13.87 8.74 -8.90
N SER A 65 13.45 9.18 -7.71
CA SER A 65 14.19 10.21 -6.95
C SER A 65 15.62 9.77 -6.60
N SER A 66 15.84 8.46 -6.38
CA SER A 66 17.16 7.90 -6.07
C SER A 66 18.12 7.93 -7.26
N LEU A 67 17.60 7.93 -8.49
CA LEU A 67 18.40 8.00 -9.72
C LEU A 67 18.97 9.40 -9.96
N PHE A 68 18.25 10.44 -9.55
CA PHE A 68 18.65 11.85 -9.75
C PHE A 68 19.43 12.45 -8.57
N LYS A 69 19.65 11.71 -7.48
CA LYS A 69 20.42 12.16 -6.31
C LYS A 69 21.94 11.82 -6.39
N ARG A 70 22.45 11.50 -7.57
CA ARG A 70 23.88 11.21 -7.81
C ARG A 70 24.61 12.41 -8.38
#